data_AF-A0AAJ4TDN3-F1
#
_entry.id   AF-A0AAJ4TDN3-F1
#
_cell.length_a   1.000
_cell.length_b   1.000
_cell.length_c   1.000
_cell.angle_alpha   90.00
_cell.angle_beta   90.00
_cell.angle_gamma   90.00
#
_symmetry.space_group_name_H-M   'P 1'
#
loop_
_entity.id
_entity.type
_entity.pdbx_description
1 polymer ?
#
loop_
_entity_poly.entity_id
_entity_poly.type
_entity_poly.pdbx_seq_one_letter_code
_entity_poly.pdbx_strand_id
1 'polypeptide(L)'
;MSETCTPPAIEEAHWVDWLIIFNDRARDFIGEFAQETAGSDDPRGLSARFAIAARALTLIRSALVLLQNEEQIAFRIMARGIIECAMHMESACTTDEYLPLLYDDDKASRISRGKLLQKTTELSEEANSELQKYVMGDGKPKPKSLNIGELSKGSNFPRFQLFYRQISADAEHVTWTSLCRHPQETSDRIRLELDPQLEDEEMFETISLIALAAMTVVLHLRHSLGITQNEEEFSALGRRYMELYREGVAEFGEQPAEGEALP
;
A
#
# COMPACT_ATOMS: atom_id res chain seq x y z
N MET A 1 26.95 -5.54 2.84
CA MET A 1 27.69 -4.27 3.01
C MET A 1 27.02 -3.31 2.06
N SER A 2 26.18 -2.43 2.59
CA SER A 2 25.45 -1.40 1.82
C SER A 2 26.47 -0.34 1.43
N GLU A 3 26.74 -0.17 0.13
CA GLU A 3 27.42 1.03 -0.34
C GLU A 3 26.49 2.20 -0.01
N THR A 4 26.97 3.13 0.83
CA THR A 4 26.25 4.36 1.14
C THR A 4 26.00 5.15 -0.15
N CYS A 5 24.80 5.03 -0.72
CA CYS A 5 24.32 5.87 -1.82
C CYS A 5 24.35 7.34 -1.40
N THR A 6 25.20 8.14 -2.02
CA THR A 6 25.39 9.55 -1.66
C THR A 6 24.21 10.41 -2.13
N PRO A 7 23.93 11.57 -1.50
CA PRO A 7 22.86 12.48 -1.94
C PRO A 7 22.87 12.84 -3.44
N PRO A 8 24.03 13.02 -4.12
CA PRO A 8 24.07 13.22 -5.57
C PRO A 8 23.42 12.09 -6.38
N ALA A 9 23.57 10.83 -5.96
CA ALA A 9 22.94 9.71 -6.66
C ALA A 9 21.40 9.67 -6.47
N ILE A 10 20.88 10.28 -5.40
CA ILE A 10 19.44 10.48 -5.21
C ILE A 10 18.94 11.57 -6.14
N GLU A 11 19.68 12.68 -6.26
CA GLU A 11 19.28 13.86 -7.03
C GLU A 11 19.19 13.58 -8.54
N GLU A 12 19.97 12.62 -9.04
CA GLU A 12 19.97 12.21 -10.46
C GLU A 12 19.00 11.05 -10.76
N ALA A 13 18.38 10.44 -9.75
CA ALA A 13 17.57 9.24 -9.92
C ALA A 13 16.27 9.50 -10.72
N HIS A 14 15.95 8.60 -11.65
CA HIS A 14 14.62 8.52 -12.26
C HIS A 14 13.64 7.69 -11.41
N TRP A 15 12.37 7.56 -11.80
CA TRP A 15 11.34 6.93 -10.96
C TRP A 15 11.70 5.53 -10.42
N VAL A 16 12.23 4.65 -11.28
CA VAL A 16 12.60 3.28 -10.88
C VAL A 16 13.82 3.29 -9.97
N ASP A 17 14.86 4.05 -10.33
CA ASP A 17 16.08 4.19 -9.53
C ASP A 17 15.77 4.77 -8.15
N TRP A 18 14.90 5.79 -8.11
CA TRP A 18 14.44 6.42 -6.87
C TRP A 18 13.76 5.40 -5.97
N LEU A 19 12.88 4.54 -6.51
CA LEU A 19 12.21 3.50 -5.71
C LEU A 19 13.18 2.44 -5.18
N ILE A 20 14.19 2.05 -5.98
CA ILE A 20 15.24 1.14 -5.55
C ILE A 20 16.02 1.76 -4.39
N ILE A 21 16.54 2.98 -4.60
CA ILE A 21 17.32 3.70 -3.59
C ILE A 21 16.48 3.92 -2.33
N PHE A 22 15.22 4.35 -2.48
CA PHE A 22 14.30 4.55 -1.36
C PHE A 22 14.10 3.26 -0.56
N ASN A 23 13.79 2.14 -1.23
CA ASN A 23 13.55 0.87 -0.53
C ASN A 23 14.78 0.41 0.25
N ASP A 24 15.97 0.56 -0.31
CA ASP A 24 17.21 0.15 0.35
C ASP A 24 17.52 1.07 1.54
N ARG A 25 17.43 2.39 1.35
CA ARG A 25 17.65 3.36 2.45
C ARG A 25 16.62 3.26 3.56
N ALA A 26 15.35 3.08 3.23
CA ALA A 26 14.29 2.90 4.21
C ALA A 26 14.51 1.64 5.07
N ARG A 27 15.04 0.56 4.49
CA ARG A 27 15.40 -0.66 5.23
C ARG A 27 16.55 -0.43 6.18
N ASP A 28 17.58 0.30 5.75
CA ASP A 28 18.69 0.70 6.62
C ASP A 28 18.17 1.54 7.79
N PHE A 29 17.32 2.54 7.52
CA PHE A 29 16.72 3.39 8.56
C PHE A 29 15.86 2.63 9.58
N ILE A 30 15.21 1.55 9.17
CA ILE A 30 14.28 0.79 10.02
C ILE A 30 14.97 -0.36 10.73
N GLY A 31 15.93 -1.02 10.07
CA GLY A 31 16.59 -2.23 10.56
C GLY A 31 17.40 -2.00 11.84
N GLU A 32 17.99 -0.82 12.00
CA GLU A 32 18.74 -0.44 13.20
C GLU A 32 17.83 -0.31 14.43
N PHE A 33 16.64 0.28 14.28
CA PHE A 33 15.72 0.55 15.40
C PHE A 33 14.77 -0.61 15.73
N ALA A 34 14.47 -1.47 14.75
CA ALA A 34 13.59 -2.61 14.96
C ALA A 34 14.13 -3.63 15.98
N GLN A 35 15.44 -3.61 16.27
CA GLN A 35 16.08 -4.53 17.21
C GLN A 35 15.96 -4.07 18.68
N GLU A 36 15.60 -2.80 18.94
CA GLU A 36 15.60 -2.19 20.28
C GLU A 36 14.22 -2.14 20.96
N THR A 37 13.20 -2.83 20.43
CA THR A 37 11.82 -2.76 20.95
C THR A 37 11.61 -3.33 22.36
N ALA A 38 12.63 -3.94 22.96
CA ALA A 38 12.61 -4.50 24.31
C ALA A 38 12.75 -3.38 25.36
N GLY A 39 11.69 -2.59 25.57
CA GLY A 39 11.67 -1.53 26.59
C GLY A 39 10.65 -0.40 26.37
N SER A 40 9.89 -0.43 25.26
CA SER A 40 8.83 0.55 25.00
C SER A 40 7.63 0.37 25.95
N ASP A 41 6.99 1.48 26.32
CA ASP A 41 5.73 1.50 27.08
C ASP A 41 4.56 0.88 26.28
N ASP A 42 4.65 0.85 24.94
CA ASP A 42 3.70 0.16 24.05
C ASP A 42 4.43 -0.74 23.05
N PRO A 43 4.91 -1.92 23.50
CA PRO A 43 5.67 -2.82 22.64
C PRO A 43 4.80 -3.43 21.53
N ARG A 44 3.47 -3.53 21.72
CA ARG A 44 2.56 -4.08 20.72
C ARG A 44 2.27 -3.08 19.61
N GLY A 45 1.96 -1.83 19.94
CA GLY A 45 1.73 -0.80 18.93
C GLY A 45 2.99 -0.55 18.12
N LEU A 46 4.14 -0.50 18.79
CA LEU A 46 5.42 -0.37 18.11
C LEU A 46 5.70 -1.54 17.16
N SER A 47 5.49 -2.79 17.63
CA SER A 47 5.64 -3.97 16.78
C SER A 47 4.72 -3.95 15.56
N ALA A 48 3.48 -3.47 15.71
CA ALA A 48 2.56 -3.35 14.57
C ALA A 48 3.02 -2.31 13.56
N ARG A 49 3.49 -1.13 13.99
CA ARG A 49 4.05 -0.11 13.10
C ARG A 49 5.25 -0.64 12.32
N PHE A 50 6.20 -1.30 13.00
CA PHE A 50 7.33 -1.96 12.32
C PHE A 50 6.87 -3.03 11.34
N ALA A 51 5.88 -3.85 11.70
CA ALA A 51 5.35 -4.89 10.81
C ALA A 51 4.68 -4.29 9.56
N ILE A 52 3.94 -3.19 9.70
CA ILE A 52 3.34 -2.46 8.58
C ILE A 52 4.42 -1.92 7.65
N ALA A 53 5.46 -1.27 8.21
CA ALA A 53 6.57 -0.77 7.41
C ALA A 53 7.34 -1.87 6.68
N ALA A 54 7.68 -2.95 7.39
CA ALA A 54 8.35 -4.10 6.81
C ALA A 54 7.51 -4.75 5.68
N ARG A 55 6.18 -4.81 5.86
CA ARG A 55 5.25 -5.27 4.82
C ARG A 55 5.28 -4.35 3.60
N ALA A 56 5.18 -3.04 3.78
CA ALA A 56 5.23 -2.07 2.68
C ALA A 56 6.53 -2.21 1.87
N LEU A 57 7.69 -2.24 2.55
CA LEU A 57 8.99 -2.40 1.89
C LEU A 57 9.14 -3.76 1.20
N THR A 58 8.52 -4.81 1.72
CA THR A 58 8.50 -6.12 1.06
C THR A 58 7.65 -6.08 -0.21
N LEU A 59 6.51 -5.40 -0.17
CA LEU A 59 5.66 -5.20 -1.36
C LEU A 59 6.35 -4.34 -2.41
N ILE A 60 7.05 -3.26 -2.03
CA ILE A 60 7.84 -2.42 -2.95
C ILE A 60 8.91 -3.25 -3.66
N ARG A 61 9.67 -4.05 -2.90
CA ARG A 61 10.68 -4.94 -3.49
C ARG A 61 10.07 -5.92 -4.49
N SER A 62 8.92 -6.51 -4.16
CA SER A 62 8.22 -7.42 -5.07
C SER A 62 7.66 -6.68 -6.31
N ALA A 63 7.16 -5.46 -6.13
CA ALA A 63 6.71 -4.61 -7.24
C ALA A 63 7.86 -4.29 -8.20
N LEU A 64 9.04 -3.95 -7.68
CA LEU A 64 10.25 -3.73 -8.50
C LEU A 64 10.66 -4.99 -9.28
N VAL A 65 10.56 -6.18 -8.68
CA VAL A 65 10.82 -7.44 -9.39
C VAL A 65 9.83 -7.64 -10.54
N LEU A 66 8.54 -7.38 -10.33
CA LEU A 66 7.53 -7.49 -11.38
C LEU A 66 7.80 -6.50 -12.52
N LEU A 67 8.11 -5.25 -12.19
CA LEU A 67 8.42 -4.23 -13.17
C LEU A 67 9.68 -4.59 -14.00
N GLN A 68 10.71 -5.15 -13.37
CA GLN A 68 11.92 -5.65 -14.05
C GLN A 68 11.65 -6.82 -15.01
N ASN A 69 10.56 -7.55 -14.81
CA ASN A 69 10.13 -8.65 -15.68
C ASN A 69 9.00 -8.23 -16.64
N GLU A 70 8.76 -6.92 -16.81
CA GLU A 70 7.73 -6.36 -17.71
C GLU A 70 6.29 -6.73 -17.31
N GLU A 71 6.07 -7.15 -16.05
CA GLU A 71 4.76 -7.54 -15.50
C GLU A 71 3.99 -6.32 -14.97
N GLN A 72 3.65 -5.37 -15.86
CA GLN A 72 3.14 -4.05 -15.48
C GLN A 72 1.79 -4.08 -14.74
N ILE A 73 0.85 -4.93 -15.15
CA ILE A 73 -0.43 -5.09 -14.44
C ILE A 73 -0.21 -5.63 -13.03
N ALA A 74 0.66 -6.64 -12.88
CA ALA A 74 1.00 -7.17 -11.58
C ALA A 74 1.70 -6.13 -10.70
N PHE A 75 2.59 -5.31 -11.28
CA PHE A 75 3.19 -4.15 -10.61
C PHE A 75 2.11 -3.19 -10.10
N ARG A 76 1.10 -2.84 -10.91
CA ARG A 76 -0.03 -1.98 -10.51
C ARG A 76 -0.87 -2.61 -9.41
N ILE A 77 -1.11 -3.92 -9.45
CA ILE A 77 -1.81 -4.63 -8.36
C ILE A 77 -1.04 -4.47 -7.03
N MET A 78 0.30 -4.56 -7.05
CA MET A 78 1.09 -4.41 -5.82
C MET A 78 0.99 -3.01 -5.21
N ALA A 79 0.76 -1.97 -6.01
CA ALA A 79 0.53 -0.62 -5.51
C ALA A 79 -0.62 -0.56 -4.50
N ARG A 80 -1.69 -1.33 -4.70
CA ARG A 80 -2.83 -1.41 -3.76
C ARG A 80 -2.39 -1.81 -2.35
N GLY A 81 -1.59 -2.88 -2.25
CA GLY A 81 -1.11 -3.37 -0.95
C GLY A 81 -0.16 -2.38 -0.26
N ILE A 82 0.63 -1.63 -1.03
CA ILE A 82 1.54 -0.60 -0.51
C ILE A 82 0.73 0.59 0.01
N ILE A 83 -0.29 1.03 -0.74
CA ILE A 83 -1.23 2.08 -0.35
C ILE A 83 -2.00 1.68 0.93
N GLU A 84 -2.46 0.43 1.02
CA GLU A 84 -3.10 -0.12 2.21
C GLU A 84 -2.16 -0.04 3.43
N CYS A 85 -0.88 -0.38 3.27
CA CYS A 85 0.10 -0.22 4.35
C CYS A 85 0.28 1.26 4.77
N ALA A 86 0.27 2.21 3.85
CA ALA A 86 0.35 3.64 4.18
C ALA A 86 -0.86 4.10 5.01
N MET A 87 -2.07 3.71 4.60
CA MET A 87 -3.28 3.97 5.37
C MET A 87 -3.20 3.35 6.77
N HIS A 88 -2.83 2.07 6.87
CA HIS A 88 -2.68 1.41 8.16
C HIS A 88 -1.59 2.04 9.05
N MET A 89 -0.47 2.48 8.48
CA MET A 89 0.62 3.12 9.24
C MET A 89 0.15 4.42 9.87
N GLU A 90 -0.49 5.29 9.10
CA GLU A 90 -0.97 6.56 9.62
C GLU A 90 -2.02 6.34 10.73
N SER A 91 -2.98 5.41 10.53
CA SER A 91 -3.95 5.08 11.60
C SER A 91 -3.26 4.50 12.84
N ALA A 92 -2.24 3.66 12.68
CA ALA A 92 -1.45 3.13 13.80
C ALA A 92 -0.67 4.21 14.57
N CYS A 93 -0.40 5.35 13.94
CA CYS A 93 0.30 6.48 14.56
C CYS A 93 -0.63 7.56 15.11
N THR A 94 -1.89 7.61 14.67
CA THR A 94 -2.82 8.71 15.02
C THR A 94 -4.07 8.27 15.80
N THR A 95 -4.34 6.97 15.90
CA THR A 95 -5.53 6.43 16.57
C THR A 95 -5.15 5.47 17.69
N ASP A 96 -5.48 5.84 18.94
CA ASP A 96 -5.15 5.04 20.13
C ASP A 96 -5.82 3.65 20.11
N GLU A 97 -7.05 3.57 19.62
CA GLU A 97 -7.79 2.30 19.52
C GLU A 97 -7.46 1.47 18.27
N TYR A 98 -6.47 1.87 17.47
CA TYR A 98 -6.14 1.19 16.21
C TYR A 98 -5.88 -0.32 16.40
N LEU A 99 -5.05 -0.69 17.39
CA LEU A 99 -4.74 -2.09 17.64
C LEU A 99 -5.96 -2.93 18.02
N PRO A 100 -6.78 -2.53 19.02
CA PRO A 100 -8.06 -3.18 19.29
C PRO A 100 -8.93 -3.34 18.05
N LEU A 101 -9.06 -2.29 17.23
CA LEU A 101 -9.85 -2.33 16.00
C LEU A 101 -9.29 -3.33 14.98
N LEU A 102 -7.97 -3.40 14.82
CA LEU A 102 -7.31 -4.34 13.92
C LEU A 102 -7.51 -5.80 14.39
N TYR A 103 -7.45 -6.06 15.70
CA TYR A 103 -7.74 -7.39 16.24
C TYR A 103 -9.20 -7.79 16.06
N ASP A 104 -10.12 -6.86 16.27
CA ASP A 104 -11.54 -7.11 16.05
C ASP A 104 -11.82 -7.40 14.57
N ASP A 105 -11.19 -6.68 13.64
CA ASP A 105 -11.35 -6.94 12.21
C ASP A 105 -10.87 -8.35 11.80
N ASP A 106 -9.66 -8.76 12.21
CA ASP A 106 -9.16 -10.11 11.96
C ASP A 106 -10.11 -11.18 12.56
N LYS A 107 -10.60 -10.94 13.78
CA LYS A 107 -11.56 -11.84 14.42
C LYS A 107 -12.87 -11.92 13.64
N ALA A 108 -13.42 -10.79 13.19
CA ALA A 108 -14.64 -10.74 12.38
C ALA A 108 -14.44 -11.51 11.06
N SER A 109 -13.29 -11.32 10.42
CA SER A 109 -12.88 -12.02 9.19
C SER A 109 -12.79 -13.53 9.39
N ARG A 110 -12.15 -14.00 10.48
CA ARG A 110 -12.06 -15.43 10.82
C ARG A 110 -13.42 -16.05 11.13
N ILE A 111 -14.28 -15.35 11.87
CA ILE A 111 -15.66 -15.80 12.14
C ILE A 111 -16.44 -15.93 10.83
N SER A 112 -16.29 -14.96 9.91
CA SER A 112 -16.94 -15.00 8.60
C SER A 112 -16.50 -16.23 7.78
N ARG A 113 -15.18 -16.48 7.70
CA ARG A 113 -14.64 -17.68 7.04
C ARG A 113 -15.10 -18.98 7.71
N GLY A 114 -15.15 -19.01 9.04
CA GLY A 114 -15.66 -20.16 9.79
C GLY A 114 -17.13 -20.47 9.47
N LYS A 115 -17.99 -19.44 9.41
CA LYS A 115 -19.40 -19.59 8.98
C LYS A 115 -19.52 -20.12 7.56
N LEU A 116 -18.66 -19.65 6.65
CA LEU A 116 -18.66 -20.13 5.28
C LEU A 116 -18.25 -21.60 5.22
N LEU A 117 -17.18 -21.99 5.92
CA LEU A 117 -16.69 -23.36 5.98
C LEU A 117 -17.78 -24.33 6.48
N GLN A 118 -18.54 -23.95 7.51
CA GLN A 118 -19.68 -24.74 8.00
C GLN A 118 -20.78 -24.94 6.96
N LYS A 119 -20.97 -23.98 6.04
CA LYS A 119 -22.01 -24.05 5.02
C LYS A 119 -21.59 -24.84 3.79
N THR A 120 -20.30 -24.86 3.48
CA THR A 120 -19.78 -25.37 2.21
C THR A 120 -19.10 -26.73 2.32
N THR A 121 -18.84 -27.20 3.53
CA THR A 121 -18.06 -28.42 3.77
C THR A 121 -18.79 -29.38 4.71
N GLU A 122 -18.81 -30.66 4.36
CA GLU A 122 -19.23 -31.71 5.28
C GLU A 122 -18.14 -31.95 6.32
N LEU A 123 -18.38 -31.47 7.54
CA LEU A 123 -17.49 -31.63 8.69
C LEU A 123 -17.95 -32.81 9.54
N SER A 124 -17.01 -33.47 10.25
CA SER A 124 -17.39 -34.39 11.31
C SER A 124 -18.20 -33.67 12.39
N GLU A 125 -19.01 -34.41 13.16
CA GLU A 125 -19.81 -33.83 14.25
C GLU A 125 -18.94 -33.08 15.27
N GLU A 126 -17.76 -33.64 15.60
CA GLU A 126 -16.80 -33.03 16.51
C GLU A 126 -16.24 -31.72 15.95
N ALA A 127 -15.75 -31.72 14.71
CA ALA A 127 -15.21 -30.52 14.08
C ALA A 127 -16.28 -29.43 13.89
N ASN A 128 -17.51 -29.82 13.55
CA ASN A 128 -18.62 -28.87 13.43
C ASN A 128 -18.98 -28.26 14.79
N SER A 129 -18.97 -29.05 15.87
CA SER A 129 -19.23 -28.57 17.24
C SER A 129 -18.16 -27.58 17.70
N GLU A 130 -16.88 -27.86 17.46
CA GLU A 130 -15.78 -26.93 17.77
C GLU A 130 -15.89 -25.63 16.98
N LEU A 131 -16.13 -25.73 15.66
CA LEU A 131 -16.28 -24.56 14.80
C LEU A 131 -17.51 -23.74 15.18
N GLN A 132 -18.62 -24.39 15.57
CA GLN A 132 -19.82 -23.71 16.05
C GLN A 132 -19.56 -22.95 17.35
N LYS A 133 -18.83 -23.54 18.30
CA LYS A 133 -18.40 -22.84 19.53
C LYS A 133 -17.55 -21.61 19.20
N TYR A 134 -16.58 -21.74 18.30
CA TYR A 134 -15.74 -20.63 17.86
C TYR A 134 -16.55 -19.50 17.19
N VAL A 135 -17.45 -19.85 16.28
CA VAL A 135 -18.26 -18.89 15.50
C VAL A 135 -19.30 -18.17 16.36
N MET A 136 -19.95 -18.87 17.28
CA MET A 136 -20.91 -18.29 18.21
C MET A 136 -20.21 -17.41 19.26
N GLY A 137 -18.99 -17.78 19.64
CA GLY A 137 -18.20 -17.09 20.65
C GLY A 137 -18.83 -17.14 22.05
N ASP A 138 -18.22 -16.44 22.99
CA ASP A 138 -18.60 -16.49 24.42
C ASP A 138 -19.67 -15.46 24.81
N GLY A 139 -20.53 -15.02 23.88
CA GLY A 139 -21.55 -13.99 24.16
C GLY A 139 -21.01 -12.55 24.30
N LYS A 140 -19.73 -12.32 23.98
CA LYS A 140 -19.13 -10.98 23.90
C LYS A 140 -19.69 -10.17 22.71
N PRO A 141 -19.61 -8.83 22.73
CA PRO A 141 -19.99 -8.00 21.60
C PRO A 141 -19.38 -8.50 20.29
N LYS A 142 -20.17 -8.47 19.20
CA LYS A 142 -19.66 -8.88 17.89
C LYS A 142 -18.47 -7.99 17.52
N PRO A 143 -17.34 -8.59 17.09
CA PRO A 143 -16.21 -7.81 16.63
C PRO A 143 -16.65 -6.95 15.45
N LYS A 144 -16.17 -5.71 15.42
CA LYS A 144 -16.44 -4.77 14.33
C LYS A 144 -15.38 -4.95 13.25
N SER A 145 -15.82 -4.97 11.99
CA SER A 145 -14.90 -4.87 10.87
C SER A 145 -14.33 -3.46 10.80
N LEU A 146 -13.05 -3.37 10.43
CA LEU A 146 -12.36 -2.11 10.24
C LEU A 146 -12.81 -1.50 8.91
N ASN A 147 -13.28 -0.26 8.97
CA ASN A 147 -13.45 0.54 7.76
C ASN A 147 -12.27 1.50 7.67
N ILE A 148 -11.24 1.12 6.90
CA ILE A 148 -10.04 1.94 6.68
C ILE A 148 -10.40 3.34 6.14
N GLY A 149 -11.50 3.45 5.38
CA GLY A 149 -12.03 4.72 4.89
C GLY A 149 -12.70 5.61 5.94
N GLU A 150 -13.00 5.10 7.13
CA GLU A 150 -13.54 5.88 8.25
C GLU A 150 -12.45 6.32 9.23
N LEU A 151 -11.30 5.65 9.25
CA LEU A 151 -10.13 5.96 10.10
C LEU A 151 -9.37 7.22 9.68
N SER A 152 -9.87 7.94 8.67
CA SER A 152 -9.07 8.78 7.79
C SER A 152 -9.52 10.23 7.68
N LYS A 153 -10.22 10.75 8.70
CA LYS A 153 -10.61 12.15 8.71
C LYS A 153 -9.38 13.04 8.92
N GLY A 154 -8.91 13.70 7.85
CA GLY A 154 -7.95 14.82 7.95
C GLY A 154 -6.58 14.66 7.29
N SER A 155 -6.37 13.67 6.41
CA SER A 155 -5.04 13.39 5.81
C SER A 155 -5.05 13.16 4.30
N ASN A 156 -3.93 12.70 3.72
CA ASN A 156 -3.80 12.34 2.30
C ASN A 156 -4.63 11.10 1.91
N PHE A 157 -5.32 10.49 2.87
CA PHE A 157 -6.16 9.32 2.68
C PHE A 157 -7.23 9.41 1.59
N PRO A 158 -7.91 10.54 1.33
CA PRO A 158 -8.88 10.58 0.23
C PRO A 158 -8.23 10.24 -1.11
N ARG A 159 -6.99 10.68 -1.34
CA ARG A 159 -6.21 10.31 -2.52
C ARG A 159 -5.90 8.81 -2.49
N PHE A 160 -5.35 8.28 -1.40
CA PHE A 160 -5.07 6.85 -1.27
C PHE A 160 -6.31 5.97 -1.43
N GLN A 161 -7.44 6.36 -0.87
CA GLN A 161 -8.69 5.62 -0.95
C GLN A 161 -9.26 5.60 -2.37
N LEU A 162 -9.20 6.73 -3.08
CA LEU A 162 -9.60 6.80 -4.48
C LEU A 162 -8.78 5.82 -5.32
N PHE A 163 -7.45 5.92 -5.24
CA PHE A 163 -6.57 5.07 -6.04
C PHE A 163 -6.61 3.60 -5.64
N TYR A 164 -6.72 3.29 -4.34
CA TYR A 164 -6.95 1.94 -3.88
C TYR A 164 -8.20 1.33 -4.55
N ARG A 165 -9.30 2.09 -4.64
CA ARG A 165 -10.53 1.63 -5.28
C ARG A 165 -10.38 1.53 -6.80
N GLN A 166 -9.70 2.48 -7.43
CA GLN A 166 -9.43 2.47 -8.86
C GLN A 166 -8.63 1.23 -9.23
N ILE A 167 -7.45 1.03 -8.64
CA ILE A 167 -6.59 -0.14 -8.87
C ILE A 167 -7.34 -1.45 -8.59
N SER A 168 -8.11 -1.50 -7.50
CA SER A 168 -8.88 -2.70 -7.13
C SER A 168 -9.91 -3.07 -8.20
N ALA A 169 -10.64 -2.09 -8.76
CA ALA A 169 -11.57 -2.35 -9.85
C ALA A 169 -10.86 -2.65 -11.18
N ASP A 170 -9.75 -1.99 -11.43
CA ASP A 170 -9.06 -1.90 -12.71
C ASP A 170 -8.08 -3.06 -12.99
N ALA A 171 -7.46 -3.61 -11.95
CA ALA A 171 -6.41 -4.62 -12.11
C ALA A 171 -6.57 -5.86 -11.21
N GLU A 172 -7.21 -5.74 -10.03
CA GLU A 172 -7.24 -6.84 -9.06
C GLU A 172 -8.53 -7.68 -9.10
N HIS A 173 -9.69 -7.01 -9.11
CA HIS A 173 -10.98 -7.69 -9.15
C HIS A 173 -11.42 -7.91 -10.59
N VAL A 174 -12.09 -9.04 -10.82
CA VAL A 174 -12.75 -9.32 -12.10
C VAL A 174 -13.96 -8.40 -12.25
N THR A 175 -13.71 -7.19 -12.72
CA THR A 175 -14.71 -6.21 -13.12
C THR A 175 -14.71 -6.04 -14.64
N TRP A 176 -15.76 -5.43 -15.19
CA TRP A 176 -15.77 -5.10 -16.60
C TRP A 176 -14.58 -4.21 -17.00
N THR A 177 -14.20 -3.23 -16.16
CA THR A 177 -13.02 -2.37 -16.37
C THR A 177 -11.74 -3.20 -16.51
N SER A 178 -11.48 -4.12 -15.58
CA SER A 178 -10.30 -5.00 -15.66
C SER A 178 -10.31 -5.92 -16.89
N LEU A 179 -11.48 -6.43 -17.27
CA LEU A 179 -11.62 -7.30 -18.42
C LEU A 179 -11.43 -6.55 -19.73
N CYS A 180 -11.84 -5.28 -19.80
CA CYS A 180 -11.71 -4.41 -20.96
C CYS A 180 -10.26 -4.04 -21.30
N ARG A 181 -9.28 -4.35 -20.44
CA ARG A 181 -7.85 -4.21 -20.80
C ARG A 181 -7.40 -5.20 -21.87
N HIS A 182 -8.08 -6.34 -21.99
CA HIS A 182 -7.69 -7.43 -22.89
C HIS A 182 -8.25 -7.30 -24.31
N PRO A 183 -9.53 -6.96 -24.55
CA PRO A 183 -10.05 -6.81 -25.90
C PRO A 183 -9.67 -5.44 -26.50
N GLN A 184 -8.98 -5.49 -27.63
CA GLN A 184 -8.73 -4.34 -28.51
C GLN A 184 -9.74 -4.38 -29.66
N GLU A 185 -10.75 -3.51 -29.61
CA GLU A 185 -11.79 -3.43 -30.63
C GLU A 185 -11.38 -2.49 -31.77
N THR A 186 -11.41 -2.98 -33.00
CA THR A 186 -11.42 -2.13 -34.22
C THR A 186 -12.80 -2.21 -34.88
N SER A 187 -13.05 -1.36 -35.87
CA SER A 187 -14.35 -1.26 -36.55
C SER A 187 -14.87 -2.57 -37.16
N ASP A 188 -13.99 -3.56 -37.36
CA ASP A 188 -14.25 -4.80 -38.05
C ASP A 188 -13.86 -6.08 -37.28
N ARG A 189 -13.19 -5.98 -36.12
CA ARG A 189 -12.70 -7.15 -35.34
C ARG A 189 -12.40 -6.81 -33.89
N ILE A 190 -12.38 -7.86 -33.05
CA ILE A 190 -11.88 -7.80 -31.68
C ILE A 190 -10.59 -8.64 -31.63
N ARG A 191 -9.48 -8.02 -31.23
CA ARG A 191 -8.22 -8.71 -30.95
C ARG A 191 -8.05 -8.86 -29.44
N LEU A 192 -7.78 -10.07 -28.96
CA LEU A 192 -7.47 -10.28 -27.55
C LEU A 192 -5.96 -10.11 -27.31
N GLU A 193 -5.63 -9.35 -26.28
CA GLU A 193 -4.30 -9.18 -25.71
C GLU A 193 -4.23 -9.92 -24.37
N LEU A 194 -3.26 -10.82 -24.23
CA LEU A 194 -3.11 -11.61 -23.00
C LEU A 194 -2.42 -10.82 -21.89
N ASP A 195 -1.44 -9.99 -22.28
CA ASP A 195 -0.56 -9.26 -21.38
C ASP A 195 -0.65 -7.76 -21.69
N PRO A 196 -1.82 -7.12 -21.43
CA PRO A 196 -2.00 -5.70 -21.70
C PRO A 196 -1.01 -4.88 -20.88
N GLN A 197 -0.39 -3.90 -21.52
CA GLN A 197 0.53 -2.97 -20.86
C GLN A 197 -0.24 -1.80 -20.24
N LEU A 198 0.38 -1.12 -19.28
CA LEU A 198 -0.13 0.15 -18.80
C LEU A 198 0.19 1.24 -19.83
N GLU A 199 -0.72 2.19 -19.98
CA GLU A 199 -0.38 3.44 -20.66
C GLU A 199 0.63 4.23 -19.81
N ASP A 200 1.42 5.11 -20.43
CA ASP A 200 2.48 5.86 -19.74
C ASP A 200 1.95 6.70 -18.56
N GLU A 201 0.77 7.29 -18.71
CA GLU A 201 0.06 8.01 -17.64
C GLU A 201 -0.29 7.08 -16.47
N GLU A 202 -0.80 5.87 -16.76
CA GLU A 202 -1.14 4.89 -15.73
C GLU A 202 0.10 4.40 -14.99
N MET A 203 1.22 4.23 -15.71
CA MET A 203 2.51 3.89 -15.12
C MET A 203 3.00 5.01 -14.20
N PHE A 204 2.94 6.26 -14.66
CA PHE A 204 3.30 7.45 -13.88
C PHE A 204 2.44 7.58 -12.60
N GLU A 205 1.13 7.45 -12.71
CA GLU A 205 0.22 7.45 -11.57
C GLU A 205 0.59 6.34 -10.57
N THR A 206 0.81 5.12 -11.08
CA THR A 206 1.14 3.95 -10.24
C THR A 206 2.43 4.16 -9.47
N ILE A 207 3.50 4.55 -10.16
CA ILE A 207 4.83 4.67 -9.56
C ILE A 207 4.90 5.85 -8.58
N SER A 208 4.25 6.97 -8.91
CA SER A 208 4.17 8.14 -8.03
C SER A 208 3.37 7.86 -6.75
N LEU A 209 2.31 7.05 -6.84
CA LEU A 209 1.53 6.65 -5.66
C LEU A 209 2.27 5.65 -4.78
N ILE A 210 2.99 4.70 -5.37
CA ILE A 210 3.89 3.82 -4.61
C ILE A 210 4.90 4.67 -3.84
N ALA A 211 5.54 5.64 -4.51
CA ALA A 211 6.51 6.52 -3.89
C ALA A 211 5.91 7.34 -2.74
N LEU A 212 4.73 7.94 -2.97
CA LEU A 212 4.02 8.69 -1.94
C LEU A 212 3.66 7.81 -0.74
N ALA A 213 3.07 6.64 -0.97
CA ALA A 213 2.70 5.70 0.08
C ALA A 213 3.93 5.22 0.87
N ALA A 214 5.04 4.96 0.17
CA ALA A 214 6.29 4.56 0.78
C ALA A 214 6.88 5.65 1.68
N MET A 215 6.92 6.90 1.19
CA MET A 215 7.32 8.07 1.98
C MET A 215 6.44 8.25 3.21
N THR A 216 5.11 8.13 3.07
CA THR A 216 4.15 8.22 4.18
C THR A 216 4.44 7.19 5.26
N VAL A 217 4.65 5.93 4.87
CA VAL A 217 4.97 4.84 5.82
C VAL A 217 6.22 5.16 6.63
N VAL A 218 7.31 5.53 5.95
CA VAL A 218 8.61 5.78 6.60
C VAL A 218 8.57 7.06 7.43
N LEU A 219 7.93 8.12 6.95
CA LEU A 219 7.76 9.39 7.66
C LEU A 219 7.04 9.19 9.00
N HIS A 220 5.89 8.50 8.98
CA HIS A 220 5.11 8.24 10.19
C HIS A 220 5.87 7.38 11.19
N LEU A 221 6.58 6.34 10.71
CA LEU A 221 7.38 5.50 11.60
C LEU A 221 8.51 6.30 12.24
N ARG A 222 9.28 7.07 11.44
CA ARG A 222 10.37 7.93 11.92
C ARG A 222 9.87 8.92 12.98
N HIS A 223 8.78 9.63 12.69
CA HIS A 223 8.17 10.56 13.64
C HIS A 223 7.71 9.87 14.93
N SER A 224 7.07 8.71 14.83
CA SER A 224 6.58 7.97 16.00
C SER A 224 7.70 7.49 16.93
N LEU A 225 8.91 7.36 16.40
CA LEU A 225 10.11 6.90 17.11
C LEU A 225 11.09 8.04 17.46
N GLY A 226 10.82 9.28 17.02
CA GLY A 226 11.76 10.38 17.18
C GLY A 226 13.09 10.19 16.42
N ILE A 227 13.09 9.38 15.35
CA ILE A 227 14.28 9.13 14.53
C ILE A 227 14.61 10.38 13.74
N THR A 228 15.80 10.93 13.99
CA THR A 228 16.34 12.12 13.29
C THR A 228 17.65 11.81 12.56
N GLN A 229 18.14 10.57 12.68
CA GLN A 229 19.32 10.09 11.97
C GLN A 229 19.06 10.08 10.46
N ASN A 230 20.09 10.44 9.68
CA ASN A 230 20.06 10.48 8.22
C ASN A 230 18.95 11.41 7.65
N GLU A 231 18.60 12.47 8.40
CA GLU A 231 17.56 13.42 7.99
C GLU A 231 17.87 14.11 6.66
N GLU A 232 19.15 14.37 6.38
CA GLU A 232 19.59 14.93 5.10
C GLU A 232 19.28 13.98 3.92
N GLU A 233 19.58 12.68 4.08
CA GLU A 233 19.29 11.66 3.06
C GLU A 233 17.78 11.49 2.87
N PHE A 234 17.01 11.40 3.96
CA PHE A 234 15.55 11.28 3.88
C PHE A 234 14.91 12.54 3.25
N SER A 235 15.42 13.71 3.59
CA SER A 235 15.00 14.98 2.97
C SER A 235 15.35 15.03 1.48
N ALA A 236 16.52 14.51 1.07
CA ALA A 236 16.91 14.40 -0.33
C ALA A 236 15.95 13.48 -1.12
N LEU A 237 15.59 12.32 -0.55
CA LEU A 237 14.58 11.42 -1.14
C LEU A 237 13.24 12.15 -1.34
N GLY A 238 12.78 12.88 -0.32
CA GLY A 238 11.54 13.66 -0.39
C GLY A 238 11.59 14.79 -1.43
N ARG A 239 12.71 15.53 -1.52
CA ARG A 239 12.89 16.57 -2.54
C ARG A 239 12.86 15.97 -3.95
N ARG A 240 13.61 14.90 -4.18
CA ARG A 240 13.65 14.26 -5.49
C ARG A 240 12.29 13.70 -5.91
N TYR A 241 11.57 13.08 -4.98
CA TYR A 241 10.19 12.65 -5.24
C TYR A 241 9.30 13.82 -5.72
N MET A 242 9.39 14.98 -5.07
CA MET A 242 8.61 16.15 -5.47
C MET A 242 9.00 16.69 -6.84
N GLU A 243 10.27 16.61 -7.22
CA GLU A 243 10.75 16.98 -8.56
C GLU A 243 10.21 16.02 -9.62
N LEU A 244 10.43 14.72 -9.44
CA LEU A 244 9.93 13.66 -10.33
C LEU A 244 8.40 13.75 -10.52
N TYR A 245 7.67 14.02 -9.43
CA TYR A 245 6.23 14.20 -9.49
C TYR A 245 5.83 15.43 -10.32
N ARG A 246 6.53 16.56 -10.18
CA ARG A 246 6.25 17.76 -10.98
C ARG A 246 6.61 17.57 -12.45
N GLU A 247 7.71 16.89 -12.73
CA GLU A 247 8.14 16.54 -14.08
C GLU A 247 7.05 15.71 -14.78
N GLY A 248 6.60 14.62 -14.14
CA GLY A 248 5.54 13.79 -14.73
C GLY A 248 4.16 14.47 -14.77
N VAL A 249 3.81 15.36 -13.83
CA VAL A 249 2.59 16.18 -13.96
C VAL A 249 2.69 17.13 -15.15
N ALA A 250 3.87 17.68 -15.44
CA ALA A 250 4.05 18.55 -16.61
C ALA A 250 3.98 17.77 -17.94
N GLU A 251 4.36 16.49 -17.92
CA GLU A 251 4.35 15.60 -19.09
C GLU A 251 2.97 14.98 -19.35
N PHE A 252 2.32 14.47 -18.30
CA PHE A 252 1.09 13.66 -18.38
C PHE A 252 -0.16 14.35 -17.82
N GLY A 253 -0.02 15.48 -17.13
CA GLY A 253 -1.18 16.20 -16.59
C GLY A 253 -2.06 16.75 -17.70
N GLU A 254 -3.38 16.72 -17.49
CA GLU A 254 -4.32 17.40 -18.38
C GLU A 254 -3.91 18.87 -18.52
N GLN A 255 -3.52 19.30 -19.73
CA GLN A 255 -3.45 20.72 -20.01
C GLN A 255 -4.86 21.29 -19.82
N PRO A 256 -5.06 22.34 -19.01
CA PRO A 256 -6.35 23.00 -18.98
C PRO A 256 -6.70 23.36 -20.42
N ALA A 257 -7.88 22.93 -20.88
CA ALA A 257 -8.39 23.34 -22.16
C ALA A 257 -8.26 24.87 -22.24
N GLU A 258 -7.59 25.37 -23.29
CA GLU A 258 -7.41 26.82 -23.50
C GLU A 258 -8.77 27.51 -23.38
N GLY A 259 -9.05 28.16 -22.24
CA GLY A 259 -10.32 28.86 -22.03
C GLY A 259 -10.82 29.01 -20.60
N GLU A 260 -10.41 28.19 -19.64
CA GLU A 260 -10.87 28.35 -18.25
C GLU A 260 -9.84 29.08 -17.39
N ALA A 261 -9.90 30.41 -17.45
CA ALA A 261 -9.32 31.27 -16.43
C ALA A 261 -10.00 30.97 -15.08
N LEU A 262 -9.24 30.40 -14.13
CA LEU A 262 -9.69 30.23 -12.76
C LEU A 262 -9.78 31.61 -12.05
N PRO A 263 -10.83 31.86 -11.24
CA PRO A 263 -10.95 33.06 -10.41
C PRO A 263 -9.96 33.10 -9.25
#